data_AF-A0A7J2IRD4-F1
#
_entry.id   AF-A0A7J2IRD4-F1
#
_cell.length_a   1.000
_cell.length_b   1.000
_cell.length_c   1.000
_cell.angle_alpha   90.00
_cell.angle_beta   90.00
_cell.angle_gamma   90.00
#
_symmetry.space_group_name_H-M   'P 1'
#
loop_
_entity.id
_entity.type
_entity.pdbx_description
1 polymer ?
#
loop_
_entity_poly.entity_id
_entity_poly.type
_entity_poly.pdbx_seq_one_letter_code
_entity_poly.pdbx_strand_id
1 'polypeptide(L)'
;MITKSKLKSLLTEEKYKVNLFREVGFIRKQCVRCGGFFWTLDPDRATCGDPVCENGYKFIGEQKGNWDYHETIERWCSFFEKHGHKRIREYPVVARWRDDITFTIASIADFQPWVVSGVVDPPANPLVVPQPCLRFGGKGFNDVDNVGRTGRHFSLFVMGGQHAFNSDKWKGYWMDRCIELNFKFLTEELKIPQEEITYREDVWIGGGNFGPCLEAFAKGLEIVNNVFMQYEVLPDESYREMK
;
A
#
# COMPACT_ATOMS: atom_id res chain seq x y z
N MET A 1 8.78 15.83 -16.80
CA MET A 1 8.54 15.00 -15.60
C MET A 1 7.08 14.61 -15.50
N ILE A 2 6.78 13.31 -15.52
CA ILE A 2 5.44 12.78 -15.27
C ILE A 2 5.02 13.16 -13.83
N THR A 3 3.91 13.87 -13.67
CA THR A 3 3.37 14.24 -12.35
C THR A 3 2.31 13.23 -11.89
N LYS A 4 2.16 13.10 -10.57
CA LYS A 4 1.10 12.28 -9.95
C LYS A 4 -0.29 12.70 -10.46
N SER A 5 -0.54 14.00 -10.63
CA SER A 5 -1.81 14.52 -11.19
C SER A 5 -2.06 14.07 -12.63
N LYS A 6 -1.03 14.11 -13.49
CA LYS A 6 -1.13 13.60 -14.87
C LYS A 6 -1.44 12.11 -14.87
N LEU A 7 -0.78 11.32 -14.03
CA LEU A 7 -1.04 9.89 -13.92
C LEU A 7 -2.45 9.56 -13.42
N LYS A 8 -2.98 10.32 -12.45
CA LYS A 8 -4.37 10.15 -11.99
C LYS A 8 -5.37 10.31 -13.12
N SER A 9 -5.15 11.27 -14.02
CA SER A 9 -6.06 11.49 -15.16
C SER A 9 -6.09 10.34 -16.17
N LEU A 10 -5.09 9.45 -16.15
CA LEU A 10 -5.01 8.29 -17.03
C LEU A 10 -5.74 7.07 -16.48
N LEU A 11 -5.99 7.02 -15.17
CA LEU A 11 -6.60 5.87 -14.50
C LEU A 11 -8.08 6.14 -14.27
N THR A 12 -8.93 5.40 -14.98
CA THR A 12 -10.39 5.47 -14.84
C THR A 12 -10.87 4.63 -13.65
N GLU A 13 -12.14 4.82 -13.25
CA GLU A 13 -12.80 4.05 -12.18
C GLU A 13 -12.61 2.53 -12.31
N GLU A 14 -12.62 1.98 -13.53
CA GLU A 14 -12.45 0.55 -13.77
C GLU A 14 -11.12 0.00 -13.24
N LYS A 15 -10.08 0.83 -13.15
CA LYS A 15 -8.76 0.45 -12.60
C LYS A 15 -8.77 0.32 -11.07
N TYR A 16 -9.86 0.68 -10.40
CA TYR A 16 -10.00 0.63 -8.94
C TYR A 16 -11.10 -0.33 -8.48
N LYS A 17 -11.87 -0.91 -9.41
CA LYS A 17 -12.91 -1.89 -9.07
C LYS A 17 -12.30 -3.24 -8.72
N VAL A 18 -12.79 -3.81 -7.62
CA VAL A 18 -12.48 -5.18 -7.19
C VAL A 18 -13.77 -5.90 -6.80
N ASN A 19 -13.75 -7.24 -6.90
CA ASN A 19 -14.89 -8.10 -6.58
C ASN A 19 -15.41 -7.86 -5.16
N LEU A 20 -14.50 -7.65 -4.19
CA LEU A 20 -14.86 -7.35 -2.81
C LEU A 20 -15.83 -6.17 -2.71
N PHE A 21 -15.61 -5.09 -3.48
CA PHE A 21 -16.47 -3.91 -3.42
C PHE A 21 -17.90 -4.22 -3.86
N ARG A 22 -18.06 -5.02 -4.91
CA ARG A 22 -19.37 -5.48 -5.36
C ARG A 22 -20.02 -6.46 -4.37
N GLU A 23 -19.24 -7.39 -3.83
CA GLU A 23 -19.75 -8.48 -2.99
C GLU A 23 -20.18 -8.01 -1.60
N VAL A 24 -19.42 -7.09 -1.01
CA VAL A 24 -19.71 -6.52 0.33
C VAL A 24 -20.63 -5.30 0.23
N GLY A 25 -20.70 -4.65 -0.95
CA GLY A 25 -21.58 -3.51 -1.19
C GLY A 25 -20.94 -2.14 -0.95
N PHE A 26 -19.63 -2.02 -1.15
CA PHE A 26 -18.97 -0.72 -1.13
C PHE A 26 -19.52 0.18 -2.24
N ILE A 27 -19.81 1.42 -1.88
CA ILE A 27 -20.24 2.46 -2.81
C ILE A 27 -19.09 3.44 -3.06
N ARG A 28 -18.92 3.82 -4.33
CA ARG A 28 -17.95 4.83 -4.74
C ARG A 28 -18.54 6.22 -4.51
N LYS A 29 -17.78 7.09 -3.84
CA LYS A 29 -18.16 8.48 -3.55
C LYS A 29 -17.01 9.42 -3.86
N GLN A 30 -17.31 10.70 -4.01
CA GLN A 30 -16.31 11.76 -4.11
C GLN A 30 -16.23 12.53 -2.80
N CYS A 31 -15.03 12.68 -2.25
CA CYS A 31 -14.81 13.36 -0.98
C CYS A 31 -15.11 14.85 -1.12
N VAL A 32 -15.98 15.38 -0.24
CA VAL A 32 -16.39 16.80 -0.29
C VAL A 32 -15.27 17.78 0.06
N ARG A 33 -14.16 17.31 0.65
CA ARG A 33 -13.04 18.16 1.06
C ARG A 33 -11.88 18.18 0.08
N CYS A 34 -11.42 17.02 -0.36
CA CYS A 34 -10.27 16.93 -1.27
C CYS A 34 -10.65 16.65 -2.73
N GLY A 35 -11.92 16.35 -3.03
CA GLY A 35 -12.39 16.00 -4.36
C GLY A 35 -11.93 14.63 -4.86
N GLY A 36 -11.13 13.88 -4.09
CA GLY A 36 -10.68 12.53 -4.43
C GLY A 36 -11.81 11.51 -4.29
N PHE A 37 -11.76 10.47 -5.12
CA PHE A 37 -12.71 9.37 -5.05
C PHE A 37 -12.31 8.35 -3.99
N PHE A 38 -13.31 7.73 -3.36
CA PHE A 38 -13.11 6.70 -2.36
C PHE A 38 -14.30 5.75 -2.31
N TRP A 39 -14.09 4.59 -1.71
CA TRP A 39 -15.09 3.56 -1.51
C TRP A 39 -15.42 3.44 -0.02
N THR A 40 -16.70 3.30 0.32
CA THR A 40 -17.20 3.18 1.70
C THR A 40 -18.43 2.27 1.75
N LEU A 41 -18.70 1.67 2.90
CA LEU A 41 -19.99 0.99 3.16
C LEU A 41 -21.03 1.94 3.78
N ASP A 42 -20.59 3.05 4.37
CA ASP A 42 -21.47 4.07 4.94
C ASP A 42 -22.09 4.96 3.83
N PRO A 43 -23.43 4.92 3.61
CA PRO A 43 -24.13 5.71 2.61
C PRO A 43 -24.09 7.22 2.91
N ASP A 44 -23.92 7.62 4.16
CA ASP A 44 -23.96 9.01 4.62
C ASP A 44 -22.57 9.64 4.68
N ARG A 45 -21.49 8.84 4.70
CA ARG A 45 -20.11 9.32 4.74
C ARG A 45 -19.78 10.27 3.58
N ALA A 46 -19.34 11.49 3.89
CA ALA A 46 -18.99 12.51 2.90
C ALA A 46 -17.47 12.65 2.66
N THR A 47 -16.63 12.03 3.49
CA THR A 47 -15.17 12.23 3.52
C THR A 47 -14.41 10.90 3.36
N CYS A 48 -13.21 10.96 2.78
CA CYS A 48 -12.47 9.77 2.36
C CYS A 48 -11.74 9.00 3.47
N GLY A 49 -11.78 9.44 4.73
CA GLY A 49 -11.03 8.82 5.83
C GLY A 49 -9.63 9.38 6.07
N ASP A 50 -9.09 10.21 5.15
CA ASP A 50 -7.81 10.88 5.37
C ASP A 50 -7.88 11.84 6.58
N PRO A 51 -6.85 11.88 7.46
CA PRO A 51 -6.87 12.72 8.66
C PRO A 51 -7.15 14.21 8.38
N VAL A 52 -6.68 14.75 7.26
CA VAL A 52 -6.94 16.15 6.86
C VAL A 52 -8.42 16.34 6.51
N CYS A 53 -9.06 15.33 5.91
CA CYS A 53 -10.48 15.37 5.58
C CYS A 53 -11.37 15.05 6.80
N GLU A 54 -10.91 14.21 7.73
CA GLU A 54 -11.66 13.78 8.92
C GLU A 54 -11.55 14.75 10.12
N ASN A 55 -10.72 15.81 10.02
CA ASN A 55 -10.34 16.71 11.12
C ASN A 55 -9.55 16.00 12.24
N GLY A 56 -8.64 15.12 11.85
CA GLY A 56 -7.75 14.40 12.76
C GLY A 56 -8.12 12.95 12.97
N TYR A 57 -7.57 12.37 14.04
CA TYR A 57 -7.69 10.95 14.36
C TYR A 57 -8.85 10.71 15.32
N LYS A 58 -9.60 9.62 15.08
CA LYS A 58 -10.74 9.22 15.92
C LYS A 58 -10.42 8.03 16.83
N PHE A 59 -9.24 7.43 16.70
CA PHE A 59 -8.83 6.27 17.51
C PHE A 59 -8.13 6.64 18.84
N ILE A 60 -7.67 7.89 18.99
CA ILE A 60 -6.94 8.31 20.19
C ILE A 60 -7.89 8.30 21.39
N GLY A 61 -7.51 7.58 22.45
CA GLY A 61 -8.34 7.37 23.63
C GLY A 61 -9.19 6.10 23.58
N GLU A 62 -9.23 5.42 22.42
CA GLU A 62 -9.80 4.07 22.31
C GLU A 62 -8.68 3.03 22.38
N GLN A 63 -8.67 2.21 23.44
CA GLN A 63 -7.80 1.04 23.49
C GLN A 63 -8.58 -0.20 23.04
N LYS A 64 -8.23 -0.71 21.85
CA LYS A 64 -8.70 -2.00 21.35
C LYS A 64 -7.51 -2.86 20.94
N GLY A 65 -7.48 -4.10 21.44
CA GLY A 65 -6.33 -4.98 21.29
C GLY A 65 -5.19 -4.63 22.26
N ASN A 66 -4.22 -5.54 22.39
CA ASN A 66 -3.05 -5.37 23.26
C ASN A 66 -1.78 -5.96 22.62
N TRP A 67 -1.62 -5.75 21.31
CA TRP A 67 -0.45 -6.25 20.60
C TRP A 67 0.70 -5.27 20.76
N ASP A 68 1.85 -5.78 21.16
CA ASP A 68 3.09 -5.04 21.03
C ASP A 68 3.58 -5.07 19.57
N TYR A 69 4.71 -4.41 19.34
CA TYR A 69 5.35 -4.34 18.03
C TYR A 69 5.72 -5.72 17.46
N HIS A 70 6.23 -6.63 18.29
CA HIS A 70 6.66 -7.96 17.86
C HIS A 70 5.44 -8.85 17.56
N GLU A 71 4.42 -8.80 18.43
CA GLU A 71 3.17 -9.53 18.24
C GLU A 71 2.44 -9.04 16.98
N THR A 72 2.47 -7.74 16.68
CA THR A 72 1.89 -7.18 15.46
C THR A 72 2.55 -7.76 14.20
N ILE A 73 3.89 -7.79 14.16
CA ILE A 73 4.64 -8.37 13.05
C ILE A 73 4.33 -9.87 12.93
N GLU A 74 4.36 -10.60 14.03
CA GLU A 74 4.17 -12.05 14.02
C GLU A 74 2.76 -12.44 13.56
N ARG A 75 1.72 -11.75 14.06
CA ARG A 75 0.33 -11.98 13.64
C ARG A 75 0.12 -11.65 12.17
N TRP A 76 0.68 -10.54 11.69
CA TRP A 76 0.61 -10.17 10.29
C TRP A 76 1.28 -11.23 9.40
N CYS A 77 2.52 -11.63 9.71
CA CYS A 77 3.21 -12.69 8.96
C CYS A 77 2.44 -14.01 9.00
N SER A 78 2.05 -14.47 10.19
CA SER A 78 1.28 -15.71 10.39
C SER A 78 -0.04 -15.71 9.63
N PHE A 79 -0.75 -14.57 9.57
CA PHE A 79 -1.98 -14.45 8.79
C PHE A 79 -1.72 -14.74 7.32
N PHE A 80 -0.72 -14.10 6.71
CA PHE A 80 -0.41 -14.31 5.30
C PHE A 80 0.18 -15.69 5.00
N GLU A 81 0.96 -16.26 5.92
CA GLU A 81 1.45 -17.64 5.79
C GLU A 81 0.31 -18.66 5.71
N LYS A 82 -0.73 -18.50 6.56
CA LYS A 82 -1.96 -19.31 6.49
C LYS A 82 -2.72 -19.15 5.17
N HIS A 83 -2.49 -18.05 4.45
CA HIS A 83 -3.12 -17.74 3.16
C HIS A 83 -2.22 -18.02 1.94
N GLY A 84 -1.14 -18.78 2.15
CA GLY A 84 -0.30 -19.31 1.07
C GLY A 84 0.92 -18.45 0.72
N HIS A 85 1.20 -17.39 1.47
CA HIS A 85 2.41 -16.60 1.30
C HIS A 85 3.58 -17.27 1.99
N LYS A 86 4.75 -17.23 1.36
CA LYS A 86 5.99 -17.60 2.05
C LYS A 86 6.55 -16.39 2.78
N ARG A 87 6.75 -16.49 4.09
CA ARG A 87 7.50 -15.50 4.86
C ARG A 87 8.97 -15.56 4.47
N ILE A 88 9.54 -14.41 4.14
CA ILE A 88 10.97 -14.26 3.89
C ILE A 88 11.61 -13.39 4.97
N ARG A 89 12.93 -13.43 5.06
CA ARG A 89 13.70 -12.52 5.92
C ARG A 89 13.77 -11.13 5.29
N GLU A 90 13.83 -10.14 6.17
CA GLU A 90 14.08 -8.76 5.82
C GLU A 90 15.45 -8.58 5.17
N TYR A 91 15.50 -7.61 4.27
CA TYR A 91 16.71 -7.13 3.62
C TYR A 91 17.36 -6.04 4.49
N PRO A 92 18.67 -5.78 4.34
CA PRO A 92 19.31 -4.69 5.07
C PRO A 92 18.73 -3.35 4.66
N VAL A 93 18.69 -2.40 5.60
CA VAL A 93 18.20 -1.02 5.33
C VAL A 93 19.05 -0.24 4.34
N VAL A 94 20.27 -0.70 4.06
CA VAL A 94 21.14 -0.15 3.02
C VAL A 94 20.94 -0.97 1.76
N ALA A 95 20.54 -0.32 0.67
CA ALA A 95 20.16 -0.97 -0.58
C ALA A 95 21.40 -1.42 -1.38
N ARG A 96 22.03 -2.52 -0.98
CA ARG A 96 23.30 -3.01 -1.58
C ARG A 96 23.14 -3.64 -2.97
N TRP A 97 21.93 -3.98 -3.38
CA TRP A 97 21.61 -4.69 -4.63
C TRP A 97 21.27 -3.76 -5.80
N ARG A 98 21.23 -2.44 -5.56
CA ARG A 98 20.86 -1.40 -6.53
C ARG A 98 21.70 -0.14 -6.29
N ASP A 99 21.80 0.73 -7.27
CA ASP A 99 22.68 1.91 -7.28
C ASP A 99 21.93 3.24 -7.37
N ASP A 100 20.61 3.22 -7.56
CA ASP A 100 19.75 4.39 -7.73
C ASP A 100 19.17 4.95 -6.43
N ILE A 101 19.18 4.17 -5.33
CA ILE A 101 18.79 4.61 -3.98
C ILE A 101 19.78 4.09 -2.93
N THR A 102 19.99 4.86 -1.86
CA THR A 102 20.91 4.49 -0.76
C THR A 102 20.27 3.57 0.27
N PHE A 103 19.00 3.82 0.60
CA PHE A 103 18.28 3.11 1.67
C PHE A 103 17.03 2.43 1.15
N THR A 104 16.60 1.37 1.82
CA THR A 104 15.31 0.72 1.59
C THR A 104 14.18 1.64 2.01
N ILE A 105 13.45 2.22 1.06
CA ILE A 105 12.37 3.20 1.30
C ILE A 105 10.97 2.58 1.41
N ALA A 106 10.84 1.35 0.93
CA ALA A 106 9.62 0.54 0.88
C ALA A 106 10.01 -0.93 0.70
N SER A 107 9.15 -1.86 1.11
CA SER A 107 9.40 -3.30 0.96
C SER A 107 9.53 -3.75 -0.50
N ILE A 108 8.90 -3.06 -1.46
CA ILE A 108 9.07 -3.38 -2.89
C ILE A 108 10.49 -3.06 -3.40
N ALA A 109 11.21 -2.17 -2.71
CA ALA A 109 12.56 -1.77 -3.10
C ALA A 109 13.58 -2.92 -3.01
N ASP A 110 13.29 -3.95 -2.21
CA ASP A 110 14.05 -5.20 -2.07
C ASP A 110 14.11 -5.99 -3.38
N PHE A 111 13.09 -5.84 -4.23
CA PHE A 111 12.89 -6.61 -5.45
C PHE A 111 13.15 -5.79 -6.71
N GLN A 112 13.21 -4.46 -6.58
CA GLN A 112 13.53 -3.56 -7.68
C GLN A 112 15.04 -3.39 -7.88
N PRO A 113 15.51 -3.23 -9.13
CA PRO A 113 14.75 -3.39 -10.37
C PRO A 113 14.66 -4.84 -10.85
N TRP A 114 15.51 -5.74 -10.33
CA TRP A 114 15.83 -7.02 -10.95
C TRP A 114 14.70 -8.05 -11.00
N VAL A 115 13.91 -8.18 -9.93
CA VAL A 115 12.76 -9.09 -9.92
C VAL A 115 11.60 -8.50 -10.70
N VAL A 116 11.33 -7.20 -10.51
CA VAL A 116 10.23 -6.49 -11.19
C VAL A 116 10.41 -6.49 -12.72
N SER A 117 11.64 -6.40 -13.20
CA SER A 117 11.99 -6.47 -14.63
C SER A 117 12.07 -7.89 -15.20
N GLY A 118 11.93 -8.93 -14.37
CA GLY A 118 11.99 -10.31 -14.83
C GLY A 118 13.39 -10.94 -14.89
N VAL A 119 14.45 -10.20 -14.54
CA VAL A 119 15.85 -10.65 -14.65
C VAL A 119 16.19 -11.69 -13.59
N VAL A 120 15.64 -11.55 -12.38
CA VAL A 120 15.88 -12.44 -11.24
C VAL A 120 14.55 -13.01 -10.74
N ASP A 121 14.56 -14.29 -10.35
CA ASP A 121 13.39 -14.92 -9.73
C ASP A 121 13.07 -14.32 -8.35
N PRO A 122 11.79 -14.07 -8.02
CA PRO A 122 11.43 -13.71 -6.66
C PRO A 122 11.77 -14.88 -5.71
N PRO A 123 12.18 -14.62 -4.46
CA PRO A 123 12.56 -15.69 -3.52
C PRO A 123 11.39 -16.60 -3.14
N ALA A 124 10.16 -16.13 -3.35
CA ALA A 124 8.92 -16.89 -3.31
C ALA A 124 7.80 -16.12 -4.03
N ASN A 125 6.70 -16.79 -4.38
CA ASN A 125 5.55 -16.10 -4.95
C ASN A 125 4.24 -16.84 -4.64
N PRO A 126 3.29 -16.24 -3.89
CA PRO A 126 3.39 -14.93 -3.24
C PRO A 126 4.28 -14.97 -1.98
N LEU A 127 4.70 -13.81 -1.49
CA LEU A 127 5.57 -13.68 -0.31
C LEU A 127 5.12 -12.58 0.65
N VAL A 128 5.58 -12.69 1.90
CA VAL A 128 5.50 -11.60 2.88
C VAL A 128 6.86 -11.30 3.52
N VAL A 129 7.13 -10.02 3.76
CA VAL A 129 8.34 -9.53 4.44
C VAL A 129 8.02 -8.38 5.39
N PRO A 130 8.39 -8.45 6.67
CA PRO A 130 8.33 -7.31 7.58
C PRO A 130 9.59 -6.43 7.42
N GLN A 131 9.63 -5.60 6.38
CA GLN A 131 10.84 -4.89 5.97
C GLN A 131 11.07 -3.58 6.74
N PRO A 132 12.18 -3.41 7.48
CA PRO A 132 12.58 -2.11 8.00
C PRO A 132 12.91 -1.14 6.86
N CYS A 133 12.26 0.03 6.88
CA CYS A 133 12.40 1.07 5.86
C CYS A 133 12.90 2.37 6.49
N LEU A 134 13.75 3.10 5.76
CA LEU A 134 14.25 4.41 6.14
C LEU A 134 13.76 5.49 5.17
N ARG A 135 13.24 6.59 5.71
CA ARG A 135 12.81 7.77 4.94
C ARG A 135 13.39 9.04 5.53
N PHE A 136 14.53 9.48 4.98
CA PHE A 136 15.27 10.65 5.44
C PHE A 136 15.22 11.88 4.50
N GLY A 137 14.27 11.91 3.55
CA GLY A 137 14.21 12.97 2.54
C GLY A 137 14.99 12.63 1.26
N GLY A 138 14.52 13.16 0.14
CA GLY A 138 14.99 12.87 -1.23
C GLY A 138 13.93 13.24 -2.28
N LYS A 139 14.20 13.08 -3.58
CA LYS A 139 13.20 13.34 -4.64
C LYS A 139 11.97 12.43 -4.45
N GLY A 140 10.88 13.00 -3.91
CA GLY A 140 9.56 12.38 -3.87
C GLY A 140 9.07 11.84 -2.52
N PHE A 141 9.93 11.71 -1.51
CA PHE A 141 9.55 11.15 -0.19
C PHE A 141 10.34 11.85 0.94
N ASN A 142 9.80 12.94 1.49
CA ASN A 142 10.40 13.65 2.63
C ASN A 142 9.45 13.70 3.81
N ASP A 143 9.59 12.72 4.70
CA ASP A 143 8.83 12.64 5.94
C ASP A 143 9.56 13.29 7.13
N VAL A 144 10.84 13.64 7.01
CA VAL A 144 11.68 14.10 8.14
C VAL A 144 11.11 15.34 8.79
N ASP A 145 10.68 16.32 7.99
CA ASP A 145 10.09 17.57 8.49
C ASP A 145 8.79 17.33 9.26
N ASN A 146 8.13 16.18 9.08
CA ASN A 146 6.89 15.79 9.74
C ASN A 146 7.08 14.89 10.97
N VAL A 147 8.27 14.32 11.16
CA VAL A 147 8.61 13.46 12.31
C VAL A 147 8.50 14.29 13.60
N GLY A 148 7.78 13.75 14.59
CA GLY A 148 7.51 14.43 15.87
C GLY A 148 6.45 15.54 15.81
N ARG A 149 6.03 16.02 14.62
CA ARG A 149 5.00 17.06 14.48
C ARG A 149 3.59 16.50 14.25
N THR A 150 3.51 15.38 13.56
CA THR A 150 2.24 14.79 13.09
C THR A 150 1.78 13.57 13.89
N GLY A 151 2.64 13.06 14.78
CA GLY A 151 2.40 11.87 15.60
C GLY A 151 2.38 10.53 14.87
N ARG A 152 2.46 10.51 13.53
CA ARG A 152 2.38 9.28 12.70
C ARG A 152 3.60 9.03 11.79
N HIS A 153 4.42 10.04 11.54
CA HIS A 153 5.58 9.91 10.66
C HIS A 153 6.82 9.52 11.47
N PHE A 154 7.57 8.55 10.94
CA PHE A 154 8.81 8.04 11.49
C PHE A 154 9.89 8.04 10.41
N SER A 155 11.15 8.23 10.81
CA SER A 155 12.29 8.06 9.90
C SER A 155 12.62 6.58 9.65
N LEU A 156 12.42 5.73 10.67
CA LEU A 156 12.53 4.27 10.62
C LEU A 156 11.19 3.66 11.01
N PHE A 157 10.67 2.76 10.18
CA PHE A 157 9.47 1.98 10.47
C PHE A 157 9.56 0.62 9.78
N VAL A 158 8.76 -0.35 10.22
CA VAL A 158 8.61 -1.62 9.50
C VAL A 158 7.40 -1.56 8.59
N MET A 159 7.64 -1.80 7.31
CA MET A 159 6.61 -1.93 6.29
C MET A 159 6.33 -3.42 6.05
N GLY A 160 5.13 -3.87 6.38
CA GLY A 160 4.65 -5.20 5.98
C GLY A 160 4.48 -5.25 4.45
N GLY A 161 5.40 -5.90 3.75
CA GLY A 161 5.37 -6.10 2.31
C GLY A 161 4.66 -7.39 1.92
N GLN A 162 3.41 -7.30 1.47
CA GLN A 162 2.66 -8.40 0.87
C GLN A 162 2.80 -8.34 -0.65
N HIS A 163 3.64 -9.21 -1.22
CA HIS A 163 4.00 -9.16 -2.64
C HIS A 163 3.54 -10.39 -3.40
N ALA A 164 2.99 -10.16 -4.59
CA ALA A 164 2.68 -11.18 -5.58
C ALA A 164 3.19 -10.69 -6.94
N PHE A 165 4.01 -11.49 -7.59
CA PHE A 165 4.62 -11.17 -8.88
C PHE A 165 3.86 -11.89 -10.00
N ASN A 166 3.49 -11.15 -11.04
CA ASN A 166 2.78 -11.69 -12.20
C ASN A 166 3.60 -11.37 -13.46
N SER A 167 3.76 -12.37 -14.31
CA SER A 167 4.37 -12.27 -15.64
C SER A 167 4.03 -13.54 -16.45
N ASP A 168 4.56 -13.67 -17.66
CA ASP A 168 4.51 -14.94 -18.41
C ASP A 168 5.16 -16.10 -17.64
N LYS A 169 6.09 -15.82 -16.71
CA LYS A 169 6.83 -16.81 -15.93
C LYS A 169 6.19 -17.09 -14.57
N TRP A 170 5.66 -16.07 -13.90
CA TRP A 170 5.16 -16.18 -12.54
C TRP A 170 3.67 -15.90 -12.47
N LYS A 171 2.94 -16.75 -11.76
CA LYS A 171 1.50 -16.58 -11.54
C LYS A 171 1.25 -16.35 -10.05
N GLY A 172 1.20 -15.09 -9.67
CA GLY A 172 0.71 -14.65 -8.37
C GLY A 172 -0.79 -14.41 -8.41
N TYR A 173 -1.25 -13.43 -7.64
CA TYR A 173 -2.62 -12.91 -7.71
C TYR A 173 -2.59 -11.40 -8.00
N TRP A 174 -3.76 -10.86 -8.32
CA TRP A 174 -3.95 -9.45 -8.64
C TRP A 174 -4.82 -8.72 -7.62
N MET A 175 -5.42 -7.58 -8.02
CA MET A 175 -6.18 -6.67 -7.17
C MET A 175 -7.23 -7.35 -6.29
N ASP A 176 -8.08 -8.21 -6.85
CA ASP A 176 -9.19 -8.84 -6.12
C ASP A 176 -8.70 -9.57 -4.87
N ARG A 177 -7.73 -10.47 -5.02
CA ARG A 177 -7.19 -11.25 -3.91
C ARG A 177 -6.36 -10.40 -2.95
N CYS A 178 -5.64 -9.40 -3.47
CA CYS A 178 -4.87 -8.47 -2.64
C CYS A 178 -5.78 -7.71 -1.67
N ILE A 179 -6.84 -7.09 -2.20
CA ILE A 179 -7.78 -6.31 -1.39
C ILE A 179 -8.58 -7.21 -0.47
N GLU A 180 -9.01 -8.39 -0.92
CA GLU A 180 -9.71 -9.39 -0.08
C GLU A 180 -8.87 -9.77 1.16
N LEU A 181 -7.59 -10.11 0.97
CA LEU A 181 -6.72 -10.51 2.08
C LEU A 181 -6.46 -9.37 3.07
N ASN A 182 -6.17 -8.17 2.56
CA ASN A 182 -5.98 -7.02 3.44
C ASN A 182 -7.26 -6.66 4.18
N PHE A 183 -8.43 -6.72 3.52
CA PHE A 183 -9.72 -6.51 4.19
C PHE A 183 -9.99 -7.56 5.27
N LYS A 184 -9.70 -8.83 5.02
CA LYS A 184 -9.80 -9.90 6.02
C LYS A 184 -8.87 -9.66 7.20
N PHE A 185 -7.63 -9.24 6.96
CA PHE A 185 -6.72 -8.89 8.06
C PHE A 185 -7.28 -7.74 8.92
N LEU A 186 -7.74 -6.66 8.27
CA LEU A 186 -8.31 -5.50 8.99
C LEU A 186 -9.56 -5.87 9.81
N THR A 187 -10.44 -6.72 9.27
CA THR A 187 -11.76 -6.98 9.86
C THR A 187 -11.77 -8.20 10.78
N GLU A 188 -11.02 -9.24 10.44
CA GLU A 188 -10.98 -10.51 11.18
C GLU A 188 -9.83 -10.56 12.19
N GLU A 189 -8.64 -10.02 11.89
CA GLU A 189 -7.51 -10.03 12.83
C GLU A 189 -7.51 -8.77 13.70
N LEU A 190 -7.59 -7.57 13.09
CA LEU A 190 -7.63 -6.29 13.82
C LEU A 190 -9.01 -5.93 14.38
N LYS A 191 -10.06 -6.67 14.01
CA LYS A 191 -11.45 -6.44 14.48
C LYS A 191 -11.95 -5.02 14.22
N ILE A 192 -11.50 -4.39 13.14
CA ILE A 192 -12.01 -3.09 12.70
C ILE A 192 -13.39 -3.34 12.06
N PRO A 193 -14.46 -2.65 12.52
CA PRO A 193 -15.77 -2.74 11.88
C PRO A 193 -15.67 -2.38 10.40
N GLN A 194 -16.37 -3.12 9.54
CA GLN A 194 -16.22 -2.98 8.08
C GLN A 194 -16.63 -1.59 7.60
N GLU A 195 -17.66 -1.02 8.22
CA GLU A 195 -18.21 0.32 7.96
C GLU A 195 -17.26 1.47 8.31
N GLU A 196 -16.24 1.21 9.15
CA GLU A 196 -15.19 2.19 9.46
C GLU A 196 -14.09 2.25 8.39
N ILE A 197 -14.02 1.23 7.52
CA ILE A 197 -12.97 1.12 6.51
C ILE A 197 -13.38 1.87 5.26
N THR A 198 -12.53 2.78 4.81
CA THR A 198 -12.64 3.43 3.50
C THR A 198 -11.44 3.09 2.63
N TYR A 199 -11.64 2.98 1.32
CA TYR A 199 -10.56 2.82 0.34
C TYR A 199 -10.47 4.06 -0.53
N ARG A 200 -9.44 4.88 -0.35
CA ARG A 200 -9.19 6.06 -1.18
C ARG A 200 -8.46 5.68 -2.47
N GLU A 201 -8.91 6.20 -3.60
CA GLU A 201 -8.23 6.04 -4.89
C GLU A 201 -7.04 7.01 -4.98
N ASP A 202 -5.85 6.48 -5.23
CA ASP A 202 -4.65 7.26 -5.56
C ASP A 202 -3.87 6.55 -6.68
N VAL A 203 -2.82 7.20 -7.19
CA VAL A 203 -1.84 6.58 -8.09
C VAL A 203 -0.51 6.54 -7.37
N TRP A 204 0.16 5.40 -7.33
CA TRP A 204 1.49 5.32 -6.76
C TRP A 204 2.53 5.39 -7.87
N ILE A 205 3.66 6.07 -7.63
CA ILE A 205 4.83 6.10 -8.51
C ILE A 205 6.11 6.05 -7.67
N GLY A 206 7.06 5.21 -8.04
CA GLY A 206 8.33 5.07 -7.35
C GLY A 206 9.24 4.02 -7.99
N GLY A 207 10.56 4.25 -7.95
CA GLY A 207 11.55 3.28 -8.43
C GLY A 207 11.40 2.89 -9.91
N GLY A 208 10.86 3.78 -10.75
CA GLY A 208 10.65 3.54 -12.18
C GLY A 208 9.30 2.90 -12.54
N ASN A 209 8.45 2.56 -11.57
CA ASN A 209 7.13 1.95 -11.80
C ASN A 209 6.00 2.84 -11.28
N PHE A 210 4.80 2.68 -11.84
CA PHE A 210 3.58 3.28 -11.31
C PHE A 210 2.33 2.42 -11.56
N GLY A 211 1.23 2.75 -10.89
CA GLY A 211 -0.08 2.13 -11.12
C GLY A 211 -1.15 2.57 -10.13
N PRO A 212 -2.39 2.08 -10.28
CA PRO A 212 -3.47 2.41 -9.36
C PRO A 212 -3.14 1.96 -7.94
N CYS A 213 -3.60 2.73 -6.98
CA CYS A 213 -3.46 2.46 -5.56
C CYS A 213 -4.80 2.63 -4.84
N LEU A 214 -5.09 1.71 -3.90
CA LEU A 214 -6.19 1.81 -2.96
C LEU A 214 -5.64 1.89 -1.53
N GLU A 215 -5.79 3.06 -0.93
CA GLU A 215 -5.33 3.33 0.44
C GLU A 215 -6.48 3.06 1.42
N ALA A 216 -6.30 2.07 2.30
CA ALA A 216 -7.27 1.71 3.31
C ALA A 216 -7.09 2.59 4.54
N PHE A 217 -8.12 3.35 4.88
CA PHE A 217 -8.19 4.16 6.10
C PHE A 217 -9.19 3.56 7.07
N ALA A 218 -8.93 3.74 8.36
CA ALA A 218 -9.95 3.63 9.41
C ALA A 218 -9.68 4.68 10.49
N LYS A 219 -10.74 5.27 11.05
CA LYS A 219 -10.64 6.24 12.16
C LYS A 219 -9.65 7.40 11.92
N GLY A 220 -9.53 7.87 10.68
CA GLY A 220 -8.65 8.99 10.33
C GLY A 220 -7.18 8.61 10.11
N LEU A 221 -6.83 7.32 10.08
CA LEU A 221 -5.46 6.84 9.87
C LEU A 221 -5.38 5.94 8.64
N GLU A 222 -4.37 6.16 7.79
CA GLU A 222 -4.00 5.23 6.72
C GLU A 222 -3.34 4.00 7.34
N ILE A 223 -3.91 2.81 7.12
CA ILE A 223 -3.41 1.56 7.70
C ILE A 223 -2.69 0.72 6.64
N VAL A 224 -3.21 0.68 5.42
CA VAL A 224 -2.67 -0.14 4.32
C VAL A 224 -2.66 0.66 3.02
N ASN A 225 -1.55 0.60 2.29
CA ASN A 225 -1.42 1.19 0.96
C ASN A 225 -1.30 0.05 -0.08
N ASN A 226 -2.36 -0.19 -0.86
CA ASN A 226 -2.41 -1.29 -1.82
C ASN A 226 -2.00 -0.79 -3.20
N VAL A 227 -0.76 -1.04 -3.60
CA VAL A 227 -0.21 -0.59 -4.89
C VAL A 227 -0.23 -1.71 -5.92
N PHE A 228 -0.74 -1.40 -7.11
CA PHE A 228 -0.79 -2.34 -8.24
C PHE A 228 0.09 -1.82 -9.37
N MET A 229 1.37 -2.17 -9.33
CA MET A 229 2.34 -1.75 -10.35
C MET A 229 1.96 -2.37 -11.70
N GLN A 230 1.52 -1.52 -12.62
CA GLN A 230 1.02 -1.91 -13.94
C GLN A 230 1.83 -1.29 -15.06
N TYR A 231 2.57 -0.21 -14.78
CA TYR A 231 3.30 0.54 -15.78
C TYR A 231 4.75 0.77 -15.37
N GLU A 232 5.62 0.79 -16.37
CA GLU A 232 7.03 1.17 -16.26
C GLU A 232 7.26 2.51 -16.96
N VAL A 233 8.03 3.40 -16.31
CA VAL A 233 8.47 4.67 -16.87
C VAL A 233 9.77 4.47 -17.64
N LEU A 234 9.81 4.92 -18.89
CA LEU A 234 10.96 4.81 -19.79
C LEU A 234 11.91 6.02 -19.65
N PRO A 235 13.18 5.91 -20.10
CA PRO A 235 14.16 6.98 -19.98
C PRO A 235 13.77 8.31 -20.67
N ASP A 236 12.90 8.26 -21.68
CA ASP A 236 12.36 9.42 -22.39
C ASP A 236 11.11 10.02 -21.72
N GLU A 237 10.80 9.60 -20.49
CA GLU A 237 9.59 9.93 -19.73
C GLU A 237 8.27 9.48 -20.38
N SER A 238 8.31 8.59 -21.38
CA SER A 238 7.14 7.84 -21.79
C SER A 238 6.88 6.66 -20.84
N TYR A 239 5.80 5.92 -21.04
CA TYR A 239 5.50 4.74 -20.24
C TYR A 239 4.91 3.62 -21.08
N ARG A 240 5.07 2.39 -20.59
CA ARG A 240 4.44 1.19 -21.16
C ARG A 240 3.78 0.36 -20.08
N GLU A 241 2.75 -0.37 -20.45
CA GLU A 241 2.13 -1.38 -19.59
C GLU A 241 3.08 -2.58 -19.45
N MET A 242 3.25 -3.05 -18.22
CA MET A 242 4.02 -4.23 -17.89
C MET A 242 3.23 -5.49 -18.28
N LYS A 243 3.95 -6.53 -18.70
CA LYS A 243 3.36 -7.82 -19.09
C LYS A 243 3.25 -8.76 -17.90
#